data_AF-A0A7R9T7I2-F1
#
_entry.id   AF-A0A7R9T7I2-F1
#
_cell.length_a   1.000
_cell.length_b   1.000
_cell.length_c   1.000
_cell.angle_alpha   90.00
_cell.angle_beta   90.00
_cell.angle_gamma   90.00
#
_symmetry.space_group_name_H-M   'P 1'
#
loop_
_entity.id
_entity.type
_entity.pdbx_description
1 polymer ?
#
loop_
_entity_poly.entity_id
_entity_poly.type
_entity_poly.pdbx_seq_one_letter_code
_entity_poly.pdbx_strand_id
1 'polypeptide(L)'
;TPGAWATKSLNIISAKLLGAKFQSNTIYDFMSRHSMVFTNVPGPIAPVRIFGSEMKELVFGVGNLVNQVSVVSYAGSVGLSLVVDEEEVKEAHLIGDFFQLELNNLKDAAAEIEAKAAEEKAKAAEER
;
A
#
# COMPACT_ATOMS: atom_id res chain seq x y z
N THR A 1 3.75 -21.68 -1.18
CA THR A 1 5.11 -22.27 -1.07
C THR A 1 5.13 -23.32 0.04
N PRO A 2 6.12 -24.22 0.10
CA PRO A 2 6.25 -25.20 1.19
C PRO A 2 6.25 -24.55 2.59
N GLY A 3 6.89 -23.38 2.74
CA GLY A 3 6.86 -22.60 3.98
C GLY A 3 5.44 -22.16 4.38
N ALA A 4 4.63 -21.68 3.43
CA ALA A 4 3.24 -21.29 3.71
C ALA A 4 2.39 -22.46 4.23
N TRP A 5 2.63 -23.68 3.72
CA TRP A 5 1.96 -24.88 4.22
C TRP A 5 2.39 -25.24 5.64
N ALA A 6 3.69 -25.14 5.96
CA ALA A 6 4.19 -25.38 7.31
C ALA A 6 3.58 -24.39 8.32
N THR A 7 3.59 -23.09 8.01
CA THR A 7 3.00 -22.05 8.87
C THR A 7 1.50 -22.26 9.06
N LYS A 8 0.77 -22.61 7.99
CA LYS A 8 -0.67 -22.91 8.08
C LYS A 8 -0.93 -24.09 9.02
N SER A 9 -0.19 -25.19 8.87
CA SER A 9 -0.35 -26.37 9.71
C SER A 9 -0.03 -26.08 11.18
N LEU A 10 1.04 -25.33 11.44
CA LEU A 10 1.40 -24.90 12.80
C LEU A 10 0.34 -23.98 13.42
N ASN A 11 -0.23 -23.06 12.64
CA ASN A 11 -1.32 -22.20 13.10
C ASN A 11 -2.58 -23.00 13.46
N ILE A 12 -2.94 -24.02 12.67
CA ILE A 12 -4.10 -24.88 12.96
C ILE A 12 -3.87 -25.71 14.23
N ILE A 13 -2.67 -26.28 14.39
CA ILE A 13 -2.33 -27.09 15.56
C ILE A 13 -2.27 -26.23 16.83
N SER A 14 -1.59 -25.09 16.78
CA SER A 14 -1.52 -24.15 17.89
C SER A 14 -2.91 -23.61 18.29
N ALA A 15 -3.80 -23.37 17.32
CA ALA A 15 -5.20 -22.98 17.59
C ALA A 15 -5.88 -23.98 18.52
N LYS A 16 -5.77 -25.26 18.17
CA LYS A 16 -6.47 -26.35 18.86
C LYS A 16 -5.84 -26.68 20.21
N LEU A 17 -4.52 -26.59 20.33
CA LEU A 17 -3.80 -26.98 21.54
C LEU A 17 -3.66 -25.84 22.55
N LEU A 18 -3.42 -24.62 22.09
CA LEU A 18 -3.07 -23.47 22.95
C LEU A 18 -4.23 -22.47 23.11
N GLY A 19 -5.28 -22.61 22.29
CA GLY A 19 -6.50 -21.82 22.37
C GLY A 19 -6.38 -20.40 21.82
N ALA A 20 -7.52 -19.68 21.80
CA ALA A 20 -7.64 -18.37 21.17
C ALA A 20 -6.74 -17.29 21.80
N LYS A 21 -6.52 -17.34 23.12
CA LYS A 21 -5.70 -16.33 23.82
C LYS A 21 -4.24 -16.34 23.35
N PHE A 22 -3.67 -17.53 23.13
CA PHE A 22 -2.32 -17.64 22.60
C PHE A 22 -2.21 -17.07 21.18
N GLN A 23 -3.22 -17.33 20.33
CA GLN A 23 -3.25 -16.80 18.96
C GLN A 23 -3.38 -15.28 18.93
N SER A 24 -4.29 -14.71 19.73
CA SER A 24 -4.45 -13.26 19.84
C SER A 24 -3.17 -12.59 20.33
N ASN A 25 -2.52 -13.15 21.36
CA ASN A 25 -1.23 -12.64 21.83
C ASN A 25 -0.14 -12.74 20.75
N THR A 26 -0.09 -13.85 20.01
CA THR A 26 0.89 -14.00 18.91
C THR A 26 0.70 -12.92 17.83
N ILE A 27 -0.56 -12.63 17.46
CA ILE A 27 -0.88 -11.57 16.50
C ILE A 27 -0.51 -10.20 17.09
N TYR A 28 -0.82 -9.95 18.36
CA TYR A 28 -0.48 -8.71 19.05
C TYR A 28 1.04 -8.50 19.12
N ASP A 29 1.80 -9.52 19.53
CA ASP A 29 3.27 -9.47 19.63
C ASP A 29 3.92 -9.24 18.25
N PHE A 30 3.32 -9.79 17.20
CA PHE A 30 3.76 -9.52 15.83
C PHE A 30 3.44 -8.09 15.40
N MET A 31 2.18 -7.65 15.52
CA MET A 31 1.74 -6.34 15.04
C MET A 31 2.33 -5.18 15.84
N SER A 32 2.48 -5.32 17.16
CA SER A 32 3.04 -4.29 18.05
C SER A 32 4.50 -3.91 17.75
N ARG A 33 5.21 -4.71 16.94
CA ARG A 33 6.58 -4.41 16.48
C ARG A 33 6.62 -3.56 15.20
N HIS A 34 5.46 -3.17 14.69
CA HIS A 34 5.31 -2.40 13.46
C HIS A 34 4.58 -1.09 13.77
N SER A 35 4.91 -0.01 13.07
CA SER A 35 4.20 1.27 13.18
C SER A 35 3.05 1.40 12.18
N MET A 36 3.10 0.64 11.09
CA MET A 36 2.14 0.73 10.00
C MET A 36 2.11 -0.58 9.20
N VAL A 37 0.93 -0.94 8.71
CA VAL A 37 0.78 -1.97 7.67
C VAL A 37 0.65 -1.29 6.32
N PHE A 38 1.49 -1.69 5.37
CA PHE A 38 1.43 -1.22 3.99
C PHE A 38 1.12 -2.40 3.07
N THR A 39 0.01 -2.31 2.34
CA THR A 39 -0.36 -3.33 1.35
C THR A 39 -0.38 -2.73 -0.05
N ASN A 40 0.13 -3.48 -1.02
CA ASN A 40 0.08 -3.13 -2.44
C ASN A 40 -0.45 -4.33 -3.22
N VAL A 41 -1.71 -4.25 -3.63
CA VAL A 41 -2.43 -5.36 -4.24
C VAL A 41 -2.80 -4.99 -5.67
N PRO A 42 -2.31 -5.74 -6.68
CA PRO A 42 -2.72 -5.52 -8.05
C PRO A 42 -4.18 -5.96 -8.21
N GLY A 43 -5.02 -5.07 -8.74
CA GLY A 43 -6.42 -5.39 -9.06
C GLY A 43 -6.67 -5.56 -10.57
N PRO A 44 -7.94 -5.67 -10.97
CA PRO A 44 -8.32 -5.90 -12.35
C PRO A 44 -7.85 -4.78 -13.30
N ILE A 45 -7.28 -5.17 -14.44
CA ILE A 45 -6.82 -4.24 -15.48
C ILE A 45 -7.95 -3.68 -16.36
N ALA A 46 -9.10 -4.36 -16.40
CA ALA A 46 -10.27 -3.95 -17.17
C ALA A 46 -11.44 -3.61 -16.25
N PRO A 47 -12.33 -2.68 -16.64
CA PRO A 47 -13.50 -2.34 -15.86
C PRO A 47 -14.38 -3.56 -15.58
N VAL A 48 -14.83 -3.69 -14.33
CA VAL A 48 -15.73 -4.76 -13.87
C VAL A 48 -17.15 -4.23 -13.85
N ARG A 49 -18.12 -5.04 -14.29
CA ARG A 49 -19.55 -4.73 -14.18
C ARG A 49 -20.20 -5.54 -13.06
N ILE A 50 -20.92 -4.86 -12.19
CA ILE A 50 -21.69 -5.44 -11.09
C ILE A 50 -23.18 -5.20 -11.42
N PHE A 51 -23.94 -6.28 -11.62
CA PHE A 51 -25.37 -6.21 -11.99
C PHE A 51 -25.66 -5.26 -13.17
N GLY A 52 -24.78 -5.23 -14.18
CA GLY A 52 -24.93 -4.37 -15.35
C GLY A 52 -24.43 -2.94 -15.17
N SER A 53 -24.04 -2.52 -13.97
CA SER A 53 -23.42 -1.22 -13.73
C SER A 53 -21.90 -1.33 -13.73
N GLU A 54 -21.21 -0.40 -14.38
CA GLU A 54 -19.75 -0.35 -14.37
C GLU A 54 -19.23 0.20 -13.04
N MET A 55 -18.29 -0.51 -12.43
CA MET A 55 -17.62 -0.06 -11.21
C MET A 55 -16.63 1.05 -11.57
N LYS A 56 -16.80 2.22 -10.95
CA LYS A 56 -15.95 3.40 -11.22
C LYS A 56 -14.61 3.32 -10.51
N GLU A 57 -14.64 2.94 -9.24
CA GLU A 57 -13.48 2.96 -8.36
C GLU A 57 -13.50 1.73 -7.45
N LEU A 58 -12.31 1.30 -7.05
CA LEU A 58 -12.10 0.23 -6.10
C LEU A 58 -11.23 0.77 -4.98
N VAL A 59 -11.78 0.80 -3.77
CA VAL A 59 -11.07 1.21 -2.56
C VAL A 59 -11.42 0.19 -1.47
N PHE A 60 -10.45 -0.17 -0.62
CA PHE A 60 -10.71 -1.02 0.54
C PHE A 60 -9.98 -0.50 1.77
N GLY A 61 -10.68 -0.50 2.90
CA GLY A 61 -10.16 -0.19 4.22
C GLY A 61 -10.33 -1.39 5.13
N VAL A 62 -9.29 -1.73 5.88
CA VAL A 62 -9.34 -2.75 6.92
C VAL A 62 -8.86 -2.11 8.21
N GLY A 63 -9.66 -2.20 9.27
CA GLY A 63 -9.22 -1.81 10.61
C GLY A 63 -8.19 -2.81 11.13
N ASN A 64 -7.09 -2.31 11.67
CA ASN A 64 -5.98 -3.13 12.14
C ASN A 64 -5.47 -2.59 13.50
N LEU A 65 -4.61 -3.35 14.17
CA LEU A 65 -4.00 -2.95 15.46
C LEU A 65 -3.09 -1.72 15.33
N VAL A 66 -2.62 -1.44 14.12
CA VAL A 66 -1.78 -0.29 13.77
C VAL A 66 -2.33 0.37 12.51
N ASN A 67 -1.95 1.62 12.25
CA ASN A 67 -2.38 2.35 11.06
C ASN A 67 -2.10 1.56 9.78
N GLN A 68 -3.02 1.65 8.81
CA GLN A 68 -2.93 0.87 7.58
C GLN A 68 -3.06 1.73 6.33
N VAL A 69 -2.08 1.57 5.43
CA VAL A 69 -2.13 2.02 4.04
C VAL A 69 -2.48 0.83 3.15
N SER A 70 -3.49 1.01 2.31
CA SER A 70 -3.88 0.04 1.30
C SER A 70 -3.82 0.67 -0.08
N VAL A 71 -2.98 0.09 -0.94
CA VAL A 71 -2.84 0.49 -2.34
C VAL A 71 -3.46 -0.60 -3.21
N VAL A 72 -4.39 -0.21 -4.07
CA VAL A 72 -5.03 -1.10 -5.04
C VAL A 72 -5.04 -0.48 -6.42
N SER A 73 -4.67 -1.24 -7.44
CA SER A 73 -4.83 -0.80 -8.82
C SER A 73 -6.16 -1.29 -9.40
N TYR A 74 -6.82 -0.46 -10.21
CA TYR A 74 -8.05 -0.83 -10.91
C TYR A 74 -8.17 -0.04 -12.21
N ALA A 75 -8.38 -0.74 -13.33
CA ALA A 75 -8.63 -0.16 -14.65
C ALA A 75 -7.66 0.98 -15.04
N GLY A 76 -6.37 0.80 -14.76
CA GLY A 76 -5.30 1.77 -15.06
C GLY A 76 -5.14 2.89 -14.04
N SER A 77 -5.99 2.95 -13.01
CA SER A 77 -5.88 3.88 -11.88
C SER A 77 -5.33 3.17 -10.64
N VAL A 78 -4.74 3.94 -9.72
CA VAL A 78 -4.31 3.47 -8.40
C VAL A 78 -5.11 4.20 -7.34
N GLY A 79 -5.78 3.44 -6.48
CA GLY A 79 -6.45 3.93 -5.28
C GLY A 79 -5.58 3.73 -4.05
N LEU A 80 -5.51 4.75 -3.20
CA LEU A 80 -4.86 4.70 -1.90
C LEU A 80 -5.90 4.94 -0.81
N SER A 81 -6.00 4.02 0.13
CA SER A 81 -6.83 4.14 1.33
C SER A 81 -5.95 4.20 2.55
N LEU A 82 -6.28 5.10 3.48
CA LEU A 82 -5.63 5.16 4.78
C LEU A 82 -6.66 4.95 5.89
N VAL A 83 -6.37 4.00 6.79
CA VAL A 83 -7.15 3.77 8.00
C VAL A 83 -6.26 4.10 9.18
N VAL A 84 -6.63 5.13 9.94
CA VAL A 84 -5.88 5.66 11.08
C VAL A 84 -6.77 5.80 12.30
N ASP A 85 -6.12 5.85 13.47
CA ASP A 85 -6.76 6.28 14.70
C ASP A 85 -7.02 7.79 14.68
N GLU A 86 -8.28 8.20 14.83
CA GLU A 86 -8.71 9.61 14.80
C GLU A 86 -8.23 10.38 16.05
N GLU A 87 -8.04 9.72 17.18
CA GLU A 87 -7.58 10.37 18.42
C GLU A 87 -6.10 10.78 18.31
N GLU A 88 -5.31 9.99 17.59
CA GLU A 88 -3.87 10.19 17.39
C GLU A 88 -3.55 10.98 16.11
N VAL A 89 -4.31 10.77 15.02
CA VAL A 89 -4.07 11.42 13.73
C VAL A 89 -5.14 12.47 13.45
N LYS A 90 -4.91 13.67 14.00
CA LYS A 90 -5.77 14.83 13.76
C LYS A 90 -5.71 15.25 12.30
N GLU A 91 -6.86 15.66 11.77
CA GLU A 91 -6.98 16.19 10.40
C GLU A 91 -6.51 15.19 9.31
N ALA A 92 -6.73 13.88 9.52
CA ALA A 92 -6.31 12.82 8.61
C ALA A 92 -6.77 13.00 7.15
N HIS A 93 -7.84 13.77 6.91
CA HIS A 93 -8.32 14.12 5.57
C HIS A 93 -7.29 14.90 4.73
N LEU A 94 -6.37 15.65 5.36
CA LEU A 94 -5.33 16.42 4.68
C LEU A 94 -4.22 15.55 4.08
N ILE A 95 -4.11 14.28 4.49
CA ILE A 95 -3.05 13.39 4.01
C ILE A 95 -3.14 13.19 2.50
N GLY A 96 -4.36 13.16 1.94
CA GLY A 96 -4.56 13.07 0.49
C GLY A 96 -3.93 14.25 -0.26
N ASP A 97 -4.13 15.46 0.26
CA ASP A 97 -3.59 16.69 -0.35
C ASP A 97 -2.06 16.72 -0.26
N PHE A 98 -1.49 16.34 0.89
CA PHE A 98 -0.04 16.24 1.05
C PHE A 98 0.59 15.17 0.15
N PHE A 99 -0.11 14.04 -0.03
CA PHE A 99 0.35 12.99 -0.94
C PHE A 99 0.36 13.48 -2.39
N GLN A 100 -0.69 14.19 -2.80
CA GLN A 100 -0.76 14.80 -4.13
C GLN A 100 0.34 15.84 -4.33
N LEU A 101 0.58 16.70 -3.33
CA LEU A 101 1.66 17.67 -3.35
C LEU A 101 3.01 16.98 -3.56
N GLU A 102 3.29 15.92 -2.81
CA GLU A 102 4.56 15.21 -2.92
C GLU A 102 4.74 14.49 -4.26
N LEU A 103 3.67 13.95 -4.83
CA LEU A 103 3.71 13.39 -6.20
C LEU A 103 4.07 14.45 -7.24
N ASN A 104 3.58 15.68 -7.10
CA ASN A 104 3.94 16.78 -7.99
C ASN A 104 5.41 17.16 -7.81
N ASN A 105 5.89 17.26 -6.56
CA ASN A 105 7.31 17.52 -6.27
C ASN A 105 8.22 16.47 -6.91
N LEU A 106 7.86 15.19 -6.80
CA LEU A 106 8.62 14.08 -7.41
C LEU A 106 8.63 14.16 -8.94
N LYS A 107 7.52 14.54 -9.56
CA LYS A 107 7.41 14.72 -11.00
C LYS A 107 8.35 15.85 -11.48
N ASP A 108 8.35 16.97 -10.76
CA ASP A 108 9.18 18.12 -11.12
C ASP A 108 10.67 17.79 -10.96
N ALA A 109 11.05 17.13 -9.85
CA ALA A 109 12.41 16.66 -9.63
C ALA A 109 12.87 15.65 -10.70
N ALA A 110 11.99 14.75 -11.12
CA ALA A 110 12.30 13.80 -12.20
C ALA A 110 12.57 14.53 -13.53
N ALA A 111 11.77 15.54 -13.88
CA ALA A 111 11.96 16.33 -15.08
C ALA A 111 13.29 17.10 -15.08
N GLU A 112 13.70 17.65 -13.93
CA GLU A 112 15.00 18.31 -13.80
C GLU A 112 16.17 17.35 -14.03
N ILE A 113 16.09 16.13 -13.51
CA ILE A 113 17.12 15.10 -13.70
C ILE A 113 17.20 14.70 -15.17
N GLU A 114 16.06 14.51 -15.84
CA GLU A 114 16.01 14.19 -17.27
C GLU A 114 16.61 15.30 -18.13
N ALA A 115 16.32 16.56 -17.82
CA ALA A 115 16.88 17.71 -18.51
C ALA A 115 18.41 17.77 -18.38
N LYS A 116 18.94 17.62 -17.16
CA LYS A 116 20.39 17.58 -16.91
C LYS A 116 21.07 16.43 -17.66
N ALA A 117 20.46 15.24 -17.65
CA ALA A 117 20.98 14.08 -18.36
C ALA A 117 20.98 14.29 -19.89
N ALA A 118 20.01 15.03 -20.43
CA ALA A 118 19.98 15.38 -21.85
C ALA A 118 21.07 16.40 -22.22
N GLU A 119 21.30 17.41 -21.39
CA GLU A 119 22.38 18.39 -21.58
C GLU A 119 23.76 17.75 -21.53
N GLU A 120 24.01 16.83 -20.59
CA GLU A 120 25.27 16.10 -20.50
C GLU A 120 25.51 15.22 -21.73
N LYS A 121 24.46 14.54 -22.23
CA LYS A 121 24.54 13.76 -23.46
C LYS A 121 24.80 14.63 -24.69
N ALA A 122 24.20 15.82 -24.77
CA ALA A 122 24.42 16.75 -25.87
C ALA A 122 25.87 17.25 -25.88
N LYS A 123 26.41 17.65 -24.72
CA LYS A 123 27.83 18.05 -24.59
C LYS A 123 28.78 16.91 -24.97
N ALA A 124 28.52 15.69 -24.50
CA ALA A 124 29.32 14.52 -24.84
C ALA A 124 29.26 14.11 -26.33
N ALA A 125 28.22 14.54 -27.06
CA ALA A 125 28.07 14.32 -28.49
C ALA A 125 28.76 15.40 -29.34
N GLU A 126 28.86 16.64 -28.84
CA GLU A 126 29.59 17.74 -29.50
C GLU A 126 31.12 17.63 -29.34
N GLU A 127 31.60 16.92 -28.31
CA GLU A 127 33.02 16.65 -28.07
C GLU A 127 33.57 15.42 -28.84
N ARG A 128 32.76 14.79 -29.70
CA ARG A 128 33.13 13.65 -30.57
C ARG A 128 33.15 14.04 -32.04
#